data_AF-X1UKT3-F1
#
_entry.id   AF-X1UKT3-F1
#
_cell.length_a   1.000
_cell.length_b   1.000
_cell.length_c   1.000
_cell.angle_alpha   90.00
_cell.angle_beta   90.00
_cell.angle_gamma   90.00
#
_symmetry.space_group_name_H-M   'P 1'
#
loop_
_entity.id
_entity.type
_entity.pdbx_description
1 polymer ?
#
loop_
_entity_poly.entity_id
_entity_poly.type
_entity_poly.pdbx_seq_one_letter_code
_entity_poly.pdbx_strand_id
1 'polypeptide(L)' 'CLFVDKVAKELNYKTKFNVCELGTSDEGRFQDAGVPAVFLWKPWEEHYHSMQDKLEYVDPNTLKVVGEISGLSAWRLANR' A
#
# COMPACT_ATOMS: atom_id res chain seq x y z
N CYS A 1 -9.10 4.60 0.01
CA CYS A 1 -10.06 3.48 -0.18
C CYS A 1 -10.59 3.03 1.19
N LEU A 2 -11.88 3.19 1.46
CA LEU A 2 -12.48 2.85 2.77
C LEU A 2 -12.42 1.35 3.10
N PHE A 3 -12.40 0.49 2.07
CA PHE A 3 -12.34 -0.96 2.25
C PHE A 3 -10.98 -1.43 2.80
N VAL A 4 -9.88 -1.04 2.16
CA VAL A 4 -8.52 -1.46 2.57
C VAL A 4 -8.15 -0.91 3.95
N ASP A 5 -8.53 0.34 4.26
CA ASP A 5 -8.33 0.93 5.60
C ASP A 5 -9.13 0.17 6.68
N LYS A 6 -10.36 -0.27 6.36
CA LYS A 6 -11.14 -1.13 7.26
C LYS A 6 -10.42 -2.45 7.55
N VAL A 7 -9.91 -3.12 6.52
CA VAL A 7 -9.14 -4.38 6.67
C VAL A 7 -7.92 -4.15 7.56
N ALA A 8 -7.18 -3.06 7.34
CA ALA A 8 -6.02 -2.72 8.15
C ALA A 8 -6.37 -2.53 9.63
N LYS A 9 -7.46 -1.81 9.93
CA LYS A 9 -7.94 -1.60 11.30
C LYS A 9 -8.38 -2.89 11.99
N GLU A 10 -9.01 -3.80 11.27
CA GLU A 10 -9.38 -5.13 11.80
C GLU A 10 -8.15 -5.98 12.14
N LEU A 11 -7.07 -5.83 11.38
CA LEU A 11 -5.76 -6.43 11.67
C LEU A 11 -4.98 -5.67 12.76
N ASN A 12 -5.58 -4.66 13.39
CA ASN A 12 -4.97 -3.80 14.40
C ASN A 12 -3.76 -2.98 13.87
N TYR A 13 -3.74 -2.69 12.58
CA TYR A 13 -2.75 -1.80 11.95
C TYR A 13 -3.27 -0.38 11.79
N LYS A 14 -2.33 0.57 11.89
CA LYS A 14 -2.60 1.99 11.68
C LYS A 14 -2.25 2.35 10.24
N THR A 15 -3.24 2.84 9.50
CA THR A 15 -3.02 3.45 8.18
C THR A 15 -3.59 4.86 8.16
N LYS A 16 -3.08 5.70 7.27
CA LYS A 16 -3.55 7.06 7.06
C LYS A 16 -3.80 7.24 5.57
N PHE A 17 -4.95 7.80 5.22
CA PHE A 17 -5.18 8.25 3.86
C PHE A 17 -4.30 9.47 3.58
N ASN A 18 -3.59 9.44 2.45
CA ASN A 18 -2.82 10.58 1.99
C ASN A 18 -2.81 10.64 0.45
N VAL A 19 -2.30 11.73 -0.09
CA VAL A 19 -1.97 11.88 -1.51
C VAL A 19 -0.45 11.77 -1.65
N CYS A 20 0.03 11.05 -2.67
CA CYS A 20 1.45 10.91 -2.91
C CYS A 20 1.91 12.07 -3.78
N GLU A 21 2.73 12.94 -3.21
CA GLU A 21 3.24 14.13 -3.89
C GLU A 21 4.31 13.79 -4.94
N LEU A 22 4.89 12.58 -4.87
CA LEU A 22 5.87 12.08 -5.83
C LEU A 22 5.24 11.61 -7.15
N GLY A 23 3.90 11.61 -7.23
CA GLY A 23 3.14 11.17 -8.39
C GLY A 23 2.31 9.92 -8.11
N THR A 24 1.63 9.48 -9.16
CA THR A 24 0.75 8.30 -9.15
C THR A 24 1.54 7.08 -9.61
N SER A 25 1.39 5.95 -8.91
CA SER A 25 1.93 4.68 -9.40
C SER A 25 0.96 4.08 -10.42
N ASP A 26 1.11 2.80 -10.75
CA ASP A 26 0.31 2.14 -11.79
C ASP A 26 -1.20 2.18 -11.51
N GLU A 27 -1.63 2.34 -10.25
CA GLU A 27 -3.05 2.48 -9.89
C GLU A 27 -3.74 3.66 -10.56
N GLY A 28 -2.99 4.71 -10.91
CA GLY A 28 -3.53 5.89 -11.58
C GLY A 28 -4.19 5.55 -12.91
N ARG A 29 -3.58 4.65 -13.68
CA ARG A 29 -4.13 4.20 -14.97
C ARG A 29 -5.42 3.42 -14.82
N PHE A 30 -5.56 2.65 -13.73
CA PHE A 30 -6.81 1.97 -13.41
C PHE A 30 -7.89 2.99 -13.02
N GLN A 31 -7.53 3.98 -12.19
CA GLN A 31 -8.45 5.04 -11.79
C GLN A 31 -8.93 5.86 -13.00
N ASP A 32 -8.04 6.23 -13.93
CA ASP A 32 -8.36 6.94 -15.17
C ASP A 32 -9.33 6.15 -16.07
N ALA A 33 -9.23 4.82 -16.05
CA ALA A 33 -10.13 3.91 -16.75
C ALA A 33 -11.46 3.66 -16.01
N GLY A 34 -11.71 4.32 -14.88
CA GLY A 34 -12.91 4.14 -14.06
C GLY A 34 -12.90 2.87 -13.20
N VAL A 35 -11.75 2.19 -13.08
CA VAL A 35 -11.58 1.03 -12.22
C VAL A 35 -11.14 1.47 -10.81
N PRO A 36 -11.89 1.14 -9.75
CA PRO A 36 -11.49 1.47 -8.39
C PRO A 36 -10.17 0.80 -8.01
N ALA A 37 -9.12 1.60 -7.81
CA ALA A 37 -7.80 1.12 -7.41
C ALA A 37 -7.22 1.95 -6.24
N VAL A 38 -6.30 1.36 -5.50
CA VAL A 38 -5.57 1.99 -4.40
C VAL A 38 -4.20 1.35 -4.30
N PHE A 39 -3.21 2.12 -3.86
CA PHE A 39 -1.88 1.62 -3.54
C PHE A 39 -1.55 1.85 -2.06
N LEU A 40 -0.73 0.96 -1.49
CA LEU A 40 -0.17 1.09 -0.15
C LEU A 40 1.27 1.58 -0.28
N TRP A 41 1.64 2.59 0.49
CA TRP A 41 2.99 3.12 0.48
C TRP A 41 3.45 3.52 1.89
N LYS A 42 4.77 3.48 2.11
CA LYS A 42 5.42 4.08 3.27
C LYS A 42 6.10 5.37 2.81
N PRO A 43 5.72 6.54 3.34
CA PRO A 43 6.27 7.81 2.87
C PRO A 43 7.68 8.05 3.44
N TRP A 44 8.44 8.93 2.77
CA TRP A 44 9.72 9.46 3.25
C TRP A 44 10.82 8.41 3.44
N GLU A 45 10.90 7.45 2.51
CA GLU A 45 12.04 6.55 2.43
C GLU A 45 13.27 7.34 1.93
N GLU A 46 14.38 7.27 2.66
CA GLU A 46 15.58 8.10 2.45
C GLU A 46 16.37 7.70 1.20
N HIS A 47 16.29 6.42 0.83
CA HIS A 47 17.08 5.82 -0.23
C HIS A 47 16.35 5.68 -1.56
N TYR A 48 15.13 6.23 -1.67
CA TYR A 48 14.29 6.16 -2.86
C TYR A 48 15.03 6.74 -4.08
N HIS A 49 15.05 5.98 -5.18
CA HIS A 49 15.79 6.33 -6.40
C HIS A 49 17.31 6.54 -6.19
N SER A 50 17.90 5.88 -5.19
CA SER A 50 19.34 5.94 -4.94
C SER A 50 20.00 4.56 -5.05
N MET A 51 21.32 4.55 -5.13
CA MET A 51 22.12 3.31 -5.05
C MET A 51 22.06 2.64 -3.66
N GLN A 52 21.46 3.31 -2.66
CA GLN A 52 21.23 2.76 -1.33
C GLN A 52 19.87 2.08 -1.19
N ASP A 53 19.03 2.03 -2.22
CA ASP A 53 17.81 1.20 -2.19
C ASP A 53 18.21 -0.29 -2.19
N LYS A 54 18.48 -0.79 -0.99
CA LYS A 54 19.10 -2.10 -0.72
C LYS A 54 18.28 -2.86 0.31
N LEU A 55 18.39 -4.18 0.24
CA LEU A 55 17.71 -5.12 1.14
C LEU A 55 17.95 -4.82 2.63
N GLU A 56 19.14 -4.34 2.99
CA GLU A 56 19.49 -4.02 4.38
C GLU A 56 18.67 -2.88 5.01
N TYR A 57 18.05 -2.02 4.19
CA TYR A 57 17.18 -0.93 4.66
C TYR A 57 15.69 -1.28 4.63
N VAL A 58 15.34 -2.48 4.17
CA VAL A 58 13.95 -2.93 4.13
C VAL A 58 13.49 -3.30 5.53
N ASP A 59 12.46 -2.61 6.03
CA ASP A 59 11.84 -2.92 7.31
C ASP A 59 10.90 -4.15 7.19
N PRO A 60 11.26 -5.30 7.81
CA PRO A 60 10.46 -6.51 7.72
C PRO A 60 9.07 -6.37 8.36
N ASN A 61 8.90 -5.49 9.35
CA ASN A 61 7.59 -5.24 9.94
C ASN A 61 6.68 -4.50 8.97
N THR A 62 7.22 -3.53 8.24
CA THR A 62 6.47 -2.85 7.17
C THR A 62 6.04 -3.85 6.09
N LEU A 63 6.93 -4.76 5.68
CA LEU A 63 6.59 -5.81 4.71
C LEU A 63 5.46 -6.71 5.20
N LYS A 64 5.52 -7.16 6.47
CA LYS A 64 4.46 -7.97 7.08
C LYS A 64 3.12 -7.24 7.05
N VAL A 65 3.08 -5.98 7.49
CA VAL A 65 1.86 -5.16 7.54
C VAL A 65 1.22 -5.06 6.14
N VAL A 66 2.01 -4.69 5.14
CA VAL A 66 1.53 -4.55 3.76
C VAL A 66 1.06 -5.89 3.20
N GLY A 67 1.79 -6.97 3.48
CA GLY A 67 1.44 -8.33 3.06
C GLY A 67 0.12 -8.82 3.63
N GLU A 68 -0.11 -8.65 4.93
CA GLU A 68 -1.35 -9.08 5.58
C GLU A 68 -2.56 -8.26 5.14
N ILE A 69 -2.42 -6.93 5.04
CA ILE A 69 -3.49 -6.05 4.53
C ILE A 69 -3.85 -6.45 3.09
N SER A 70 -2.85 -6.62 2.22
CA SER A 70 -3.06 -6.93 0.80
C SER A 70 -3.66 -8.32 0.62
N GLY A 71 -3.11 -9.33 1.30
CA GLY A 71 -3.57 -10.71 1.23
C GLY A 71 -5.02 -10.87 1.70
N LEU A 72 -5.36 -10.33 2.87
CA LEU A 72 -6.72 -10.40 3.38
C LEU A 72 -7.71 -9.60 2.53
N SER A 73 -7.29 -8.43 2.03
CA SER A 73 -8.12 -7.62 1.12
C SER A 73 -8.43 -8.36 -0.18
N ALA A 74 -7.41 -8.93 -0.82
CA ALA A 74 -7.57 -9.69 -2.06
C ALA A 74 -8.44 -10.93 -1.87
N TRP A 75 -8.19 -11.71 -0.80
CA TRP A 75 -8.99 -12.89 -0.49
C TRP A 75 -10.47 -12.54 -0.28
N ARG A 76 -10.78 -11.47 0.46
CA ARG A 76 -12.16 -11.02 0.69
C ARG A 76 -12.83 -10.49 -0.58
N LEU A 77 -12.10 -9.81 -1.46
CA LEU A 77 -12.66 -9.36 -2.73
C LEU A 77 -13.01 -10.54 -3.65
N ALA A 78 -12.18 -11.58 -3.63
CA ALA A 78 -12.37 -12.77 -4.46
C ALA A 78 -13.43 -13.75 -3.93
N ASN A 79 -13.70 -13.76 -2.63
CA ASN A 79 -14.59 -14.73 -1.95
C ASN A 79 -15.83 -14.08 -1.33
N ARG A 80 -16.27 -12.95 -1.91
CA ARG A 80 -17.55 -12.33 -1.60
C ARG A 80 -18.67 -12.88 -2.46
#